data_AF-A0A5J6XVA9-F1
#
_entry.id   AF-A0A5J6XVA9-F1
#
_cell.length_a   1.000
_cell.length_b   1.000
_cell.length_c   1.000
_cell.angle_alpha   90.00
_cell.angle_beta   90.00
_cell.angle_gamma   90.00
#
_symmetry.space_group_name_H-M   'P 1'
#
loop_
_entity.id
_entity.type
_entity.pdbx_description
1 polymer ?
#
loop_
_entity_poly.entity_id
_entity_poly.type
_entity_poly.pdbx_seq_one_letter_code
_entity_poly.pdbx_strand_id
1 'polypeptide(L)'
;MREAVIAEVSTQLSEVVGVIERHLEPTLLAVHLYGSAVDGGLKPHSDIDLLVTVTVRLDETTRRALINDLLETSASPGESEILRAVEVTIVVHDDIIPWRYPAKRELQFGEWQRNDILAGIFEPATIDIDLAILLTKAREHSVALVGPAAEELFDPVPEQDLFEALNETLTLWNSPPDWAGDKRNVMLTLSRIWYSAVTGKIPPKDVLPTGQWNACRPISARQLEANRLILEKEDPWPPPQ
;
A
#
# COMPACT_ATOMS: atom_id res chain seq x y z
N MET A 1 -21.18 5.63 0.51
CA MET A 1 -20.17 5.51 -0.58
C MET A 1 -19.33 4.26 -0.38
N ARG A 2 -18.66 4.08 0.76
CA ARG A 2 -17.89 2.88 1.14
C ARG A 2 -18.63 1.55 0.91
N GLU A 3 -19.85 1.40 1.39
CA GLU A 3 -20.65 0.16 1.20
C GLU A 3 -20.93 -0.15 -0.28
N ALA A 4 -21.17 0.88 -1.10
CA ALA A 4 -21.43 0.71 -2.53
C ALA A 4 -20.17 0.29 -3.30
N VAL A 5 -19.00 0.81 -2.91
CA VAL A 5 -17.70 0.42 -3.49
C VAL A 5 -17.36 -1.02 -3.13
N ILE A 6 -17.59 -1.43 -1.87
CA ILE A 6 -17.39 -2.82 -1.46
C ILE A 6 -18.36 -3.74 -2.21
N ALA A 7 -19.61 -3.31 -2.43
CA ALA A 7 -20.56 -4.09 -3.22
C ALA A 7 -20.09 -4.29 -4.67
N GLU A 8 -19.48 -3.27 -5.30
CA GLU A 8 -18.93 -3.35 -6.67
C GLU A 8 -17.91 -4.47 -6.82
N VAL A 9 -17.00 -4.62 -5.85
CA VAL A 9 -15.92 -5.63 -5.89
C VAL A 9 -16.22 -6.88 -5.08
N SER A 10 -17.42 -7.00 -4.52
CA SER A 10 -17.75 -8.02 -3.52
C SER A 10 -17.50 -9.46 -4.00
N THR A 11 -17.81 -9.76 -5.26
CA THR A 11 -17.56 -11.09 -5.84
C THR A 11 -16.07 -11.40 -5.90
N GLN A 12 -15.26 -10.55 -6.54
CA GLN A 12 -13.81 -10.74 -6.63
C GLN A 12 -13.17 -10.78 -5.24
N LEU A 13 -13.62 -9.91 -4.33
CA LEU A 13 -13.14 -9.87 -2.96
C LEU A 13 -13.39 -11.18 -2.21
N SER A 14 -14.58 -11.77 -2.39
CA SER A 14 -14.93 -13.06 -1.79
C SER A 14 -14.07 -14.19 -2.34
N GLU A 15 -13.78 -14.18 -3.64
CA GLU A 15 -12.89 -15.17 -4.28
C GLU A 15 -11.46 -15.06 -3.76
N VAL A 16 -10.91 -13.83 -3.69
CA VAL A 16 -9.56 -13.57 -3.17
C VAL A 16 -9.46 -13.98 -1.69
N VAL A 17 -10.44 -13.62 -0.85
CA VAL A 17 -10.47 -14.04 0.56
C VAL A 17 -10.53 -15.56 0.68
N GLY A 18 -11.35 -16.24 -0.13
CA GLY A 18 -11.41 -17.70 -0.14
C GLY A 18 -10.11 -18.39 -0.60
N VAL A 19 -9.32 -17.75 -1.47
CA VAL A 19 -7.95 -18.19 -1.79
C VAL A 19 -7.06 -18.05 -0.55
N ILE A 20 -7.08 -16.90 0.10
CA ILE A 20 -6.26 -16.60 1.29
C ILE A 20 -6.57 -17.59 2.43
N GLU A 21 -7.84 -17.78 2.78
CA GLU A 21 -8.27 -18.69 3.86
C GLU A 21 -7.81 -20.12 3.59
N ARG A 22 -8.02 -20.62 2.36
CA ARG A 22 -7.66 -21.99 1.96
C ARG A 22 -6.18 -22.29 2.12
N HIS A 23 -5.30 -21.31 1.89
CA HIS A 23 -3.84 -21.50 2.00
C HIS A 23 -3.29 -21.18 3.38
N LEU A 24 -3.93 -20.30 4.15
CA LEU A 24 -3.37 -19.75 5.38
C LEU A 24 -4.05 -20.22 6.66
N GLU A 25 -5.22 -20.86 6.61
CA GLU A 25 -5.79 -21.51 7.79
C GLU A 25 -4.92 -22.68 8.28
N PRO A 26 -4.78 -22.89 9.61
CA PRO A 26 -5.40 -22.14 10.70
C PRO A 26 -4.57 -20.95 11.21
N THR A 27 -3.54 -20.54 10.47
CA THR A 27 -2.56 -19.52 10.90
C THR A 27 -3.01 -18.09 10.63
N LEU A 28 -4.02 -17.92 9.77
CA LEU A 28 -4.65 -16.64 9.43
C LEU A 28 -5.31 -15.99 10.65
N LEU A 29 -4.90 -14.76 10.96
CA LEU A 29 -5.51 -13.94 12.02
C LEU A 29 -6.55 -12.97 11.48
N ALA A 30 -6.22 -12.28 10.38
CA ALA A 30 -7.10 -11.27 9.81
C ALA A 30 -6.80 -10.96 8.35
N VAL A 31 -7.82 -10.44 7.67
CA VAL A 31 -7.72 -9.84 6.34
C VAL A 31 -8.40 -8.48 6.37
N HIS A 32 -7.67 -7.42 6.05
CA HIS A 32 -8.18 -6.05 6.00
C HIS A 32 -8.17 -5.52 4.57
N LEU A 33 -9.32 -5.09 4.10
CA LEU A 33 -9.42 -4.24 2.91
C LEU A 33 -9.05 -2.81 3.30
N TYR A 34 -8.08 -2.21 2.62
CA TYR A 34 -7.68 -0.82 2.85
C TYR A 34 -7.55 -0.07 1.52
N GLY A 35 -6.94 1.12 1.58
CA GLY A 35 -6.60 1.88 0.39
C GLY A 35 -7.82 2.41 -0.35
N SER A 36 -7.76 2.47 -1.68
CA SER A 36 -8.71 3.31 -2.44
C SER A 36 -10.15 2.81 -2.39
N ALA A 37 -10.38 1.53 -2.14
CA ALA A 37 -11.72 0.97 -1.94
C ALA A 37 -12.41 1.50 -0.68
N VAL A 38 -11.63 1.85 0.35
CA VAL A 38 -12.13 2.35 1.64
C VAL A 38 -12.02 3.85 1.75
N ASP A 39 -11.02 4.44 1.08
CA ASP A 39 -10.62 5.83 1.23
C ASP A 39 -10.31 6.50 -0.13
N GLY A 40 -11.27 7.30 -0.63
CA GLY A 40 -11.21 8.00 -1.92
C GLY A 40 -11.96 7.32 -3.10
N GLY A 41 -12.46 6.10 -2.89
CA GLY A 41 -13.25 5.35 -3.86
C GLY A 41 -12.46 4.79 -5.05
N LEU A 42 -12.90 3.64 -5.57
CA LEU A 42 -12.27 2.98 -6.71
C LEU A 42 -12.41 3.82 -7.99
N LYS A 43 -11.28 4.05 -8.66
CA LYS A 43 -11.21 4.62 -10.01
C LYS A 43 -11.03 3.49 -11.03
N PRO A 44 -11.14 3.72 -12.36
CA PRO A 44 -11.07 2.65 -13.35
C PRO A 44 -9.82 1.75 -13.27
N HIS A 45 -8.68 2.31 -12.88
CA HIS A 45 -7.41 1.58 -12.72
C HIS A 45 -7.00 1.40 -11.26
N SER A 46 -7.93 1.56 -10.32
CA SER A 46 -7.67 1.25 -8.91
C SER A 46 -7.56 -0.26 -8.69
N ASP A 47 -6.59 -0.60 -7.88
CA ASP A 47 -6.33 -1.87 -7.23
C ASP A 47 -7.29 -2.14 -6.06
N ILE A 48 -7.38 -3.42 -5.67
CA ILE A 48 -7.94 -3.90 -4.42
C ILE A 48 -6.77 -4.18 -3.47
N ASP A 49 -6.63 -3.36 -2.43
CA ASP A 49 -5.53 -3.44 -1.47
C ASP A 49 -5.89 -4.28 -0.25
N LEU A 50 -5.18 -5.38 -0.01
CA LEU A 50 -5.40 -6.29 1.13
C LEU A 50 -4.17 -6.40 2.02
N LEU A 51 -4.38 -6.20 3.33
CA LEU A 51 -3.41 -6.52 4.38
C LEU A 51 -3.84 -7.83 5.02
N VAL A 52 -2.95 -8.83 5.03
CA VAL A 52 -3.18 -10.14 5.62
C VAL A 52 -2.23 -10.34 6.79
N THR A 53 -2.76 -10.80 7.92
CA THR A 53 -1.98 -11.04 9.13
C THR A 53 -2.01 -12.52 9.46
N VAL A 54 -0.84 -13.13 9.66
CA VAL A 54 -0.68 -14.54 10.05
C VAL A 54 0.11 -14.69 11.35
N THR A 55 -0.06 -15.81 12.04
CA THR A 55 0.69 -16.15 13.27
C THR A 55 2.09 -16.72 13.01
N VAL A 56 2.32 -17.31 11.84
CA VAL A 56 3.59 -17.97 11.50
C VAL A 56 4.02 -17.62 10.09
N ARG A 57 5.33 -17.72 9.84
CA ARG A 57 5.91 -17.54 8.51
C ARG A 57 5.44 -18.63 7.55
N LEU A 58 5.31 -18.28 6.28
CA LEU A 58 4.90 -19.21 5.24
C LEU A 58 6.10 -20.07 4.86
N ASP A 59 5.88 -21.37 4.68
CA ASP A 59 6.83 -22.19 3.95
C ASP A 59 6.78 -21.86 2.44
N GLU A 60 7.84 -22.22 1.73
CA GLU A 60 7.97 -21.92 0.29
C GLU A 60 6.91 -22.62 -0.58
N THR A 61 6.39 -23.77 -0.15
CA THR A 61 5.34 -24.48 -0.88
C THR A 61 4.03 -23.71 -0.80
N THR A 62 3.63 -23.30 0.40
CA THR A 62 2.44 -22.48 0.66
C THR A 62 2.55 -21.11 -0.01
N ARG A 63 3.70 -20.42 0.11
CA ARG A 63 3.97 -19.13 -0.57
C ARG A 63 3.71 -19.22 -2.07
N ARG A 64 4.28 -20.23 -2.73
CA ARG A 64 4.15 -20.41 -4.19
C ARG A 64 2.73 -20.78 -4.57
N ALA A 65 2.08 -21.68 -3.83
CA ALA A 65 0.70 -22.08 -4.11
C ALA A 65 -0.25 -20.89 -3.99
N LEU A 66 -0.13 -20.11 -2.91
CA LEU A 66 -0.92 -18.90 -2.69
C LEU A 66 -0.74 -17.88 -3.81
N ILE A 67 0.51 -17.55 -4.17
CA ILE A 67 0.79 -16.54 -5.21
C ILE A 67 0.20 -16.98 -6.57
N ASN A 68 0.32 -18.25 -6.93
CA ASN A 68 -0.25 -18.75 -8.19
C ASN A 68 -1.78 -18.69 -8.19
N ASP A 69 -2.43 -19.08 -7.10
CA ASP A 69 -3.90 -19.00 -7.01
C ASP A 69 -4.39 -17.55 -6.99
N LEU A 70 -3.64 -16.62 -6.38
CA LEU A 70 -3.96 -15.19 -6.41
C LEU A 70 -3.90 -14.63 -7.84
N LEU A 71 -2.96 -15.07 -8.68
CA LEU A 71 -2.88 -14.65 -10.09
C LEU A 71 -4.15 -14.98 -10.89
N GLU A 72 -4.88 -16.04 -10.53
CA GLU A 72 -6.13 -16.43 -11.19
C GLU A 72 -7.30 -15.50 -10.83
N THR A 73 -7.18 -14.80 -9.70
CA THR A 73 -8.21 -13.89 -9.16
C THR A 73 -7.90 -12.40 -9.41
N SER A 74 -6.84 -12.11 -10.15
CA SER A 74 -6.34 -10.75 -10.38
C SER A 74 -6.02 -10.55 -11.87
N ALA A 75 -6.14 -9.31 -12.35
CA ALA A 75 -5.81 -8.93 -13.72
C ALA A 75 -5.10 -7.58 -13.75
N SER A 76 -4.17 -7.39 -14.71
CA SER A 76 -3.48 -6.11 -14.84
C SER A 76 -4.49 -4.97 -15.06
N PRO A 77 -4.20 -3.75 -14.58
CA PRO A 77 -5.14 -2.64 -14.69
C PRO A 77 -5.59 -2.38 -16.13
N GLY A 78 -6.89 -2.54 -16.38
CA GLY A 78 -7.50 -2.32 -17.70
C GLY A 78 -7.47 -3.51 -18.67
N GLU A 79 -6.94 -4.67 -18.26
CA GLU A 79 -6.95 -5.89 -19.09
C GLU A 79 -8.21 -6.75 -18.92
N SER A 80 -9.05 -6.44 -17.92
CA SER A 80 -10.32 -7.13 -17.67
C SER A 80 -11.42 -6.13 -17.36
N GLU A 81 -12.63 -6.41 -17.87
CA GLU A 81 -13.86 -5.66 -17.53
C GLU A 81 -14.47 -6.12 -16.20
N ILE A 82 -14.03 -7.27 -15.66
CA ILE A 82 -14.59 -7.93 -14.48
C ILE A 82 -13.61 -7.91 -13.31
N LEU A 83 -12.33 -8.16 -13.59
CA LEU A 83 -11.29 -8.27 -12.56
C LEU A 83 -10.46 -7.00 -12.48
N ARG A 84 -10.29 -6.50 -11.26
CA ARG A 84 -9.30 -5.47 -10.94
C ARG A 84 -7.96 -6.11 -10.59
N ALA A 85 -6.91 -5.31 -10.60
CA ALA A 85 -5.64 -5.70 -9.99
C ALA A 85 -5.85 -5.88 -8.48
N VAL A 86 -5.27 -6.94 -7.93
CA VAL A 86 -5.24 -7.20 -6.49
C VAL A 86 -3.82 -6.99 -6.00
N GLU A 87 -3.68 -6.29 -4.89
CA GLU A 87 -2.45 -6.17 -4.13
C GLU A 87 -2.64 -6.85 -2.77
N VAL A 88 -1.76 -7.80 -2.43
CA VAL A 88 -1.78 -8.48 -1.13
C VAL A 88 -0.45 -8.31 -0.44
N THR A 89 -0.48 -7.71 0.74
CA THR A 89 0.66 -7.64 1.65
C THR A 89 0.42 -8.57 2.83
N ILE A 90 1.31 -9.52 3.09
CA ILE A 90 1.22 -10.42 4.24
C ILE A 90 2.28 -10.06 5.27
N VAL A 91 1.88 -9.97 6.54
CA VAL A 91 2.77 -9.79 7.69
C VAL A 91 2.58 -10.91 8.70
N VAL A 92 3.66 -11.29 9.38
CA VAL A 92 3.57 -12.15 10.57
C VAL A 92 3.37 -11.25 11.78
N HIS A 93 2.34 -11.52 12.60
CA HIS A 93 1.98 -10.68 13.74
C HIS A 93 3.15 -10.43 14.69
N ASP A 94 3.89 -11.49 15.04
CA ASP A 94 5.08 -11.42 15.91
C ASP A 94 6.28 -10.69 15.27
N ASP A 95 6.32 -10.56 13.94
CA ASP A 95 7.33 -9.74 13.24
C ASP A 95 6.94 -8.24 13.25
N ILE A 96 5.70 -7.90 13.62
CA ILE A 96 5.18 -6.52 13.74
C ILE A 96 5.04 -6.08 15.20
N ILE A 97 4.70 -6.99 16.13
CA ILE A 97 4.42 -6.66 17.54
C ILE A 97 5.44 -7.32 18.47
N PRO A 98 6.20 -6.55 19.28
CA PRO A 98 6.18 -5.08 19.38
C PRO A 98 6.81 -4.39 18.15
N TRP A 99 6.32 -3.19 17.83
CA TRP A 99 6.75 -2.43 16.65
C TRP A 99 8.25 -2.14 16.63
N ARG A 100 8.86 -2.34 15.45
CA ARG A 100 10.25 -1.96 15.14
C ARG A 100 10.34 -1.52 13.68
N TYR A 101 10.91 -0.32 13.47
CA TYR A 101 11.18 0.19 12.14
C TYR A 101 12.60 -0.17 11.66
N PRO A 102 12.77 -0.53 10.37
CA PRO A 102 11.73 -0.98 9.45
C PRO A 102 11.23 -2.40 9.79
N ALA A 103 9.95 -2.66 9.48
CA ALA A 103 9.33 -3.95 9.74
C ALA A 103 9.60 -4.95 8.60
N LYS A 104 9.28 -6.21 8.83
CA LYS A 104 9.43 -7.28 7.84
C LYS A 104 8.09 -7.63 7.22
N ARG A 105 8.00 -7.60 5.88
CA ARG A 105 6.89 -8.22 5.15
C ARG A 105 7.20 -9.69 4.90
N GLU A 106 6.19 -10.53 5.08
CA GLU A 106 6.30 -11.95 4.78
C GLU A 106 6.12 -12.20 3.28
N LEU A 107 5.19 -11.50 2.64
CA LEU A 107 4.89 -11.67 1.22
C LEU A 107 4.33 -10.37 0.64
N GLN A 108 4.68 -10.06 -0.60
CA GLN A 108 3.99 -9.07 -1.43
C GLN A 108 3.50 -9.77 -2.69
N PHE A 109 2.27 -9.48 -3.08
CA PHE A 109 1.69 -9.86 -4.36
C PHE A 109 1.15 -8.61 -5.04
N GLY A 110 1.39 -8.50 -6.34
CA GLY A 110 0.75 -7.52 -7.20
C GLY A 110 1.04 -7.77 -8.67
N GLU A 111 0.25 -7.16 -9.55
CA GLU A 111 0.31 -7.39 -11.00
C GLU A 111 1.66 -7.01 -11.63
N TRP A 112 2.43 -6.11 -11.02
CA TRP A 112 3.77 -5.76 -11.50
C TRP A 112 4.76 -6.94 -11.42
N GLN A 113 4.47 -7.96 -10.61
CA GLN A 113 5.27 -9.18 -10.48
C GLN A 113 4.80 -10.31 -11.40
N ARG A 114 3.71 -10.15 -12.17
CA ARG A 114 3.08 -11.25 -12.93
C ARG A 114 4.06 -12.03 -13.80
N ASN A 115 4.93 -11.33 -14.54
CA ASN A 115 5.90 -11.99 -15.43
C ASN A 115 6.92 -12.83 -14.66
N ASP A 116 7.40 -12.33 -13.52
CA ASP A 116 8.34 -13.04 -12.66
C ASP A 116 7.67 -14.26 -12.03
N ILE A 117 6.44 -14.11 -11.54
CA ILE A 117 5.65 -15.21 -10.98
C ILE A 117 5.43 -16.32 -12.02
N LEU A 118 5.04 -15.95 -13.25
CA LEU A 118 4.86 -16.92 -14.35
C LEU A 118 6.17 -17.61 -14.75
N ALA A 119 7.32 -16.95 -14.54
CA ALA A 119 8.65 -17.54 -14.71
C ALA A 119 9.10 -18.38 -13.50
N GLY A 120 8.27 -18.50 -12.45
CA GLY A 120 8.59 -19.22 -11.23
C GLY A 120 9.55 -18.49 -10.29
N ILE A 121 9.68 -17.17 -10.46
CA ILE A 121 10.49 -16.27 -9.64
C ILE A 121 9.57 -15.63 -8.60
N PHE A 122 9.88 -15.83 -7.32
CA PHE A 122 9.08 -15.35 -6.20
C PHE A 122 9.96 -14.54 -5.27
N GLU A 123 9.48 -13.39 -4.84
CA GLU A 123 10.18 -12.58 -3.85
C GLU A 123 10.16 -13.26 -2.47
N PRO A 124 11.32 -13.34 -1.78
CA PRO A 124 11.37 -13.80 -0.42
C PRO A 124 10.77 -12.75 0.53
N ALA A 125 10.49 -13.16 1.77
CA ALA A 125 10.21 -12.23 2.84
C ALA A 125 11.38 -11.26 3.03
N THR A 126 11.10 -9.96 3.18
CA THR A 126 12.12 -8.91 3.22
C THR A 126 11.73 -7.78 4.18
N ILE A 127 12.72 -6.99 4.56
CA ILE A 127 12.49 -5.70 5.23
C ILE A 127 11.81 -4.76 4.25
N ASP A 128 10.79 -4.04 4.74
CA ASP A 128 9.98 -3.14 3.94
C ASP A 128 9.61 -1.88 4.74
N ILE A 129 10.10 -0.74 4.26
CA ILE A 129 9.88 0.58 4.87
C ILE A 129 8.41 1.03 4.72
N ASP A 130 7.73 0.58 3.67
CA ASP A 130 6.36 1.02 3.36
C ASP A 130 5.35 0.45 4.37
N LEU A 131 5.73 -0.56 5.16
CA LEU A 131 4.87 -1.10 6.23
C LEU A 131 4.50 -0.05 7.27
N ALA A 132 5.36 0.95 7.55
CA ALA A 132 5.01 2.05 8.45
C ALA A 132 3.82 2.86 7.89
N ILE A 133 3.86 3.17 6.60
CA ILE A 133 2.80 3.91 5.89
C ILE A 133 1.53 3.04 5.76
N LEU A 134 1.70 1.78 5.37
CA LEU A 134 0.61 0.84 5.14
C LEU A 134 -0.15 0.56 6.44
N LEU A 135 0.54 0.23 7.54
CA LEU A 135 -0.11 -0.06 8.82
C LEU A 135 -0.80 1.18 9.38
N THR A 136 -0.20 2.36 9.26
CA THR A 136 -0.86 3.62 9.63
C THR A 136 -2.19 3.76 8.90
N LYS A 137 -2.19 3.63 7.57
CA LYS A 137 -3.42 3.69 6.77
C LYS A 137 -4.42 2.59 7.11
N ALA A 138 -3.96 1.35 7.31
CA ALA A 138 -4.83 0.22 7.60
C ALA A 138 -5.52 0.39 8.95
N ARG A 139 -4.81 0.89 9.98
CA ARG A 139 -5.41 1.19 11.29
C ARG A 139 -6.46 2.29 11.20
N GLU A 140 -6.21 3.35 10.45
CA GLU A 140 -7.14 4.49 10.34
C GLU A 140 -8.33 4.21 9.40
N HIS A 141 -8.07 3.51 8.29
CA HIS A 141 -8.95 3.45 7.12
C HIS A 141 -8.98 2.05 6.48
N SER A 142 -9.41 1.04 7.24
CA SER A 142 -9.67 -0.32 6.72
C SER A 142 -11.02 -0.90 7.13
N VAL A 143 -11.46 -1.93 6.40
CA VAL A 143 -12.55 -2.85 6.76
C VAL A 143 -11.93 -4.20 7.11
N ALA A 144 -12.26 -4.76 8.28
CA ALA A 144 -11.95 -6.16 8.56
C ALA A 144 -12.92 -7.06 7.77
N LEU A 145 -12.38 -7.90 6.90
CA LEU A 145 -13.12 -8.93 6.17
C LEU A 145 -13.11 -10.25 6.95
N VAL A 146 -11.97 -10.53 7.60
CA VAL A 146 -11.75 -11.66 8.49
C VAL A 146 -11.02 -11.14 9.72
N GLY A 147 -11.35 -11.67 10.90
CA GLY A 147 -10.69 -11.33 12.15
C GLY A 147 -11.06 -9.96 12.73
N PRO A 148 -10.34 -9.52 13.78
CA PRO A 148 -10.55 -8.22 14.43
C PRO A 148 -10.12 -7.03 13.56
N ALA A 149 -10.50 -5.83 13.96
CA ALA A 149 -10.09 -4.59 13.30
C ALA A 149 -8.57 -4.37 13.38
N ALA A 150 -7.99 -3.68 12.38
CA ALA A 150 -6.54 -3.44 12.33
C ALA A 150 -6.03 -2.66 13.55
N GLU A 151 -6.83 -1.73 14.08
CA GLU A 151 -6.50 -0.95 15.28
C GLU A 151 -6.47 -1.77 16.58
N GLU A 152 -7.10 -2.95 16.59
CA GLU A 152 -7.08 -3.90 17.71
C GLU A 152 -5.89 -4.87 17.63
N LEU A 153 -5.37 -5.13 16.42
CA LEU A 153 -4.24 -6.05 16.21
C LEU A 153 -2.87 -5.39 16.29
N PHE A 154 -2.81 -4.12 15.87
CA PHE A 154 -1.56 -3.39 15.73
C PHE A 154 -1.56 -2.15 16.62
N ASP A 155 -0.44 -1.93 17.30
CA ASP A 155 -0.17 -0.64 17.95
C ASP A 155 0.01 0.46 16.88
N PRO A 156 -0.28 1.73 17.21
CA PRO A 156 0.03 2.85 16.32
C PRO A 156 1.52 2.89 15.99
N VAL A 157 1.85 3.11 14.72
CA VAL A 157 3.23 3.38 14.28
C VAL A 157 3.65 4.74 14.85
N PRO A 158 4.83 4.85 15.50
CA PRO A 158 5.36 6.13 15.95
C PRO A 158 5.48 7.13 14.79
N GLU A 159 5.09 8.38 15.04
CA GLU A 159 5.08 9.44 14.02
C GLU A 159 6.47 9.63 13.36
N GLN A 160 7.54 9.49 14.14
CA GLN A 160 8.92 9.55 13.65
C GLN A 160 9.21 8.46 12.60
N ASP A 161 8.75 7.23 12.83
CA ASP A 161 8.98 6.11 11.90
C ASP A 161 8.14 6.27 10.63
N LEU A 162 6.94 6.85 10.75
CA LEU A 162 6.13 7.20 9.58
C LEU A 162 6.83 8.27 8.73
N PHE A 163 7.40 9.30 9.35
CA PHE A 163 8.15 10.33 8.61
C PHE A 163 9.44 9.78 7.99
N GLU A 164 10.16 8.90 8.70
CA GLU A 164 11.35 8.24 8.15
C GLU A 164 10.97 7.40 6.92
N ALA A 165 9.90 6.61 6.99
CA ALA A 165 9.41 5.85 5.84
C ALA A 165 9.08 6.74 4.64
N LEU A 166 8.32 7.82 4.87
CA LEU A 166 7.98 8.79 3.82
C LEU A 166 9.23 9.44 3.20
N ASN A 167 10.25 9.73 4.02
CA ASN A 167 11.52 10.30 3.56
C ASN A 167 12.31 9.29 2.72
N GLU A 168 12.41 8.05 3.18
CA GLU A 168 13.07 6.97 2.43
C GLU A 168 12.37 6.69 1.10
N THR A 169 11.03 6.74 1.03
CA THR A 169 10.28 6.65 -0.23
C THR A 169 10.69 7.75 -1.23
N LEU A 170 11.00 8.97 -0.77
CA LEU A 170 11.51 10.05 -1.64
C LEU A 170 12.90 9.76 -2.23
N THR A 171 13.65 8.82 -1.64
CA THR A 171 14.95 8.39 -2.17
C THR A 171 14.83 7.38 -3.29
N LEU A 172 13.64 6.80 -3.53
CA LEU A 172 13.42 5.85 -4.63
C LEU A 172 13.39 6.53 -6.00
N TRP A 173 13.05 7.83 -6.05
CA TRP A 173 12.94 8.59 -7.30
C TRP A 173 14.01 9.67 -7.36
N ASN A 174 15.15 9.37 -7.97
CA ASN A 174 16.25 10.33 -8.09
C ASN A 174 16.48 10.80 -9.53
N SER A 175 15.93 10.10 -10.52
CA SER A 175 16.22 10.33 -11.92
C SER A 175 15.03 10.01 -12.85
N PRO A 176 14.96 10.63 -14.05
CA PRO A 176 13.88 10.39 -15.01
C PRO A 176 13.52 8.93 -15.33
N PRO A 177 14.48 7.99 -15.38
CA PRO A 177 14.19 6.56 -15.50
C PRO A 177 13.34 5.98 -14.36
N ASP A 178 13.50 6.45 -13.12
CA ASP A 178 12.86 5.87 -11.93
C ASP A 178 11.33 6.08 -11.92
N TRP A 179 10.83 7.02 -12.71
CA TRP A 179 9.40 7.29 -12.90
C TRP A 179 8.96 7.15 -14.36
N ALA A 180 9.80 6.61 -15.24
CA ALA A 180 9.50 6.40 -16.65
C ALA A 180 8.56 5.20 -16.82
N GLY A 181 7.25 5.44 -16.67
CA GLY A 181 6.21 4.42 -16.79
C GLY A 181 5.08 4.64 -15.81
N ASP A 182 5.38 5.28 -14.67
CA ASP A 182 4.41 5.53 -13.60
C ASP A 182 4.40 6.97 -13.07
N LYS A 183 4.60 7.94 -13.98
CA LYS A 183 4.64 9.37 -13.63
C LYS A 183 3.44 9.83 -12.81
N ARG A 184 2.27 9.27 -13.09
CA ARG A 184 1.01 9.64 -12.42
C ARG A 184 1.04 9.22 -10.96
N ASN A 185 1.33 7.94 -10.66
CA ASN A 185 1.29 7.48 -9.27
C ASN A 185 2.46 8.07 -8.47
N VAL A 186 3.63 8.23 -9.09
CA VAL A 186 4.77 8.93 -8.46
C VAL A 186 4.38 10.35 -8.03
N MET A 187 3.76 11.14 -8.90
CA MET A 187 3.30 12.49 -8.56
C MET A 187 2.24 12.51 -7.45
N LEU A 188 1.32 11.55 -7.46
CA LEU A 188 0.33 11.42 -6.40
C LEU A 188 1.00 11.07 -5.07
N THR A 189 1.94 10.12 -5.06
CA THR A 189 2.67 9.75 -3.85
C THR A 189 3.49 10.91 -3.30
N LEU A 190 4.22 11.64 -4.15
CA LEU A 190 4.95 12.86 -3.74
C LEU A 190 4.04 13.92 -3.13
N SER A 191 2.83 14.10 -3.68
CA SER A 191 1.86 15.07 -3.16
C SER A 191 1.29 14.62 -1.80
N ARG A 192 1.10 13.31 -1.60
CA ARG A 192 0.65 12.73 -0.34
C ARG A 192 1.73 12.80 0.72
N ILE A 193 3.01 12.57 0.36
CA ILE A 193 4.16 12.77 1.25
C ILE A 193 4.19 14.23 1.72
N TRP A 194 4.09 15.19 0.80
CA TRP A 194 4.04 16.61 1.14
C TRP A 194 2.90 16.95 2.12
N TYR A 195 1.69 16.51 1.82
CA TYR A 195 0.53 16.76 2.69
C TYR A 195 0.71 16.11 4.07
N SER A 196 1.23 14.88 4.12
CA SER A 196 1.46 14.16 5.38
C SER A 196 2.49 14.88 6.23
N ALA A 197 3.56 15.39 5.61
CA ALA A 197 4.57 16.20 6.30
C ALA A 197 4.01 17.49 6.92
N VAL A 198 3.05 18.14 6.24
CA VAL A 198 2.47 19.41 6.71
C VAL A 198 1.35 19.20 7.74
N THR A 199 0.64 18.07 7.71
CA THR A 199 -0.61 17.89 8.47
C THR A 199 -0.59 16.74 9.48
N GLY A 200 0.42 15.88 9.43
CA GLY A 200 0.48 14.63 10.20
C GLY A 200 -0.57 13.58 9.76
N LYS A 201 -1.23 13.77 8.61
CA LYS A 201 -2.30 12.88 8.11
C LYS A 201 -2.02 12.39 6.71
N ILE A 202 -2.40 11.14 6.42
CA ILE A 202 -2.27 10.58 5.07
C ILE A 202 -3.56 10.81 4.30
N PRO A 203 -3.58 11.63 3.23
CA PRO A 203 -4.82 11.93 2.53
C PRO A 203 -5.18 10.84 1.52
N PRO A 204 -6.47 10.73 1.16
CA PRO A 204 -6.92 9.94 0.01
C PRO A 204 -6.30 10.47 -1.30
N LYS A 205 -6.23 9.60 -2.32
CA LYS A 205 -5.64 9.97 -3.64
C LYS A 205 -6.43 11.10 -4.34
N ASP A 206 -7.70 11.33 -4.03
CA ASP A 206 -8.59 12.28 -4.73
C ASP A 206 -8.88 13.59 -3.97
N VAL A 207 -8.51 13.69 -2.69
CA VAL A 207 -8.68 14.89 -1.85
C VAL A 207 -7.52 15.89 -2.01
N LEU A 208 -6.43 15.49 -2.66
CA LEU A 208 -5.33 16.40 -2.98
C LEU A 208 -5.86 17.58 -3.81
N PRO A 209 -5.47 18.84 -3.52
CA PRO A 209 -5.95 20.01 -4.26
C PRO A 209 -5.63 19.88 -5.75
N THR A 210 -6.63 19.44 -6.51
CA THR A 210 -6.61 19.21 -7.96
C THR A 210 -6.31 20.49 -8.77
N GLY A 211 -6.27 21.66 -8.11
CA GLY A 211 -5.91 22.95 -8.70
C GLY A 211 -4.43 23.18 -9.00
N GLN A 212 -3.49 22.35 -8.52
CA GLN A 212 -2.07 22.47 -8.89
C GLN A 212 -1.61 21.49 -9.99
N TRP A 213 -2.48 20.56 -10.42
CA TRP A 213 -2.14 19.50 -11.38
C TRP A 213 -1.65 20.04 -12.73
N ASN A 214 -2.32 21.06 -13.27
CA ASN A 214 -1.95 21.66 -14.57
C ASN A 214 -0.68 22.53 -14.48
N ALA A 215 -0.17 22.80 -13.28
CA ALA A 215 1.09 23.51 -13.06
C ALA A 215 2.26 22.56 -12.77
N CYS A 216 2.01 21.26 -12.57
CA CYS A 216 3.03 20.23 -12.41
C CYS A 216 3.74 19.98 -13.74
N ARG A 217 4.79 20.76 -13.97
CA ARG A 217 5.88 20.49 -14.92
C ARG A 217 6.45 19.07 -14.70
N PRO A 218 7.24 18.50 -15.65
CA PRO A 218 7.94 17.23 -15.41
C PRO A 218 8.60 17.22 -14.03
N ILE A 219 8.51 16.08 -13.32
CA ILE A 219 9.19 15.84 -12.04
C ILE A 219 10.62 16.36 -12.18
N SER A 220 10.94 17.39 -11.42
CA SER A 220 12.27 17.99 -11.43
C SER A 220 12.95 17.65 -10.11
N ALA A 221 14.28 17.55 -10.13
CA ALA A 221 15.07 17.41 -8.92
C ALA A 221 14.69 18.45 -7.84
N ARG A 222 14.23 19.64 -8.26
CA ARG A 222 13.74 20.69 -7.36
C ARG A 222 12.46 20.32 -6.60
N GLN A 223 11.54 19.58 -7.19
CA GLN A 223 10.30 19.15 -6.52
C GLN A 223 10.59 18.08 -5.47
N LEU A 224 11.49 17.15 -5.79
CA LEU A 224 11.97 16.13 -4.86
C LEU A 224 12.70 16.78 -3.68
N GLU A 225 13.59 17.73 -3.97
CA GLU A 225 14.33 18.49 -2.95
C GLU A 225 13.39 19.30 -2.05
N ALA A 226 12.35 19.93 -2.60
CA ALA A 226 11.38 20.67 -1.81
C ALA A 226 10.64 19.78 -0.80
N ASN A 227 10.27 18.55 -1.21
CA ASN A 227 9.64 17.60 -0.30
C ASN A 227 10.60 17.10 0.78
N ARG A 228 11.86 16.83 0.44
CA ARG A 228 12.90 16.45 1.42
C ARG A 228 13.11 17.53 2.47
N LEU A 229 13.25 18.79 2.03
CA LEU A 229 13.40 19.93 2.94
C LEU A 229 12.20 20.15 3.87
N ILE A 230 11.02 19.66 3.52
CA ILE A 230 9.83 19.74 4.38
C ILE A 230 9.85 18.64 5.43
N LEU A 231 10.32 17.43 5.10
CA LEU A 231 10.49 16.36 6.07
C LEU A 231 11.67 16.61 7.03
N GLU A 232 12.71 17.32 6.57
CA GLU A 232 13.90 17.62 7.38
C GLU A 232 13.75 18.86 8.31
N LYS A 233 12.65 19.62 8.22
CA LYS A 233 12.45 20.87 8.98
C LYS A 233 11.34 20.78 10.01
N GLU A 234 11.61 21.29 11.22
CA GLU A 234 10.58 21.62 12.22
C GLU A 234 9.78 22.92 11.90
N ASP A 235 9.96 23.60 10.76
CA ASP A 235 9.11 24.76 10.42
C ASP A 235 9.12 25.09 8.91
N PRO A 236 8.00 24.96 8.17
CA PRO A 236 8.02 25.01 6.71
C PRO A 236 7.49 26.34 6.12
N TRP A 237 7.75 27.53 6.66
CA TRP A 237 7.72 28.80 5.87
C TRP A 237 8.23 30.02 6.66
N PRO A 238 8.91 31.02 6.05
CA PRO A 238 9.00 32.35 6.67
C PRO A 238 7.60 32.99 6.73
N PRO A 239 7.28 33.82 7.73
CA PRO A 239 5.94 34.40 7.86
C PRO A 239 5.56 35.22 6.61
N PRO A 240 4.28 35.21 6.20
CA PRO A 240 3.82 35.96 5.03
C PRO A 240 4.05 37.47 5.23
N GLN A 241 4.56 38.13 4.19
CA GLN A 241 4.64 39.59 4.09
C GLN A 241 3.27 40.21 3.84
#